data_AF-A0A147B9K0-F1
#
_entry.id   AF-A0A147B9K0-F1
#
_cell.length_a   1.000
_cell.length_b   1.000
_cell.length_c   1.000
_cell.angle_alpha   90.00
_cell.angle_beta   90.00
_cell.angle_gamma   90.00
#
_symmetry.space_group_name_H-M   'P 1'
#
loop_
_entity.id
_entity.type
_entity.pdbx_description
1 polymer ?
#
loop_
_entity_poly.entity_id
_entity_poly.type
_entity_poly.pdbx_seq_one_letter_code
_entity_poly.pdbx_strand_id
1 'polypeptide(L)'
;DKTSSVLASNMSVSVVSKRRSNLGEGPHWDCTSNTLLHIDAHLGDVCRLNVLSHETDSIHLDGLVTIVIPYRSNPDLAAITLDRQVRKLNWTTKGTELLAEVDQGKINNHFNDGKCDVTGRLWAGAYGIKGKEECPDDIDPEKGTLYSFDPPGMEPKAHVHKISISNGMTWSPDSKKFFYIDSFTRIIYSFDFNAATGELTNQQVFLDFNKVEAYKDKGYPDGMTHDIEGKLWVACYDASRVIRIDPETGKLLQEVTFPATKITSLCFGGQNYEDLYVTSAWRGLSDEERKNNLMRERSSGSRSWGPEDFNPTPSTFDVFQHLKVAVNTHLYENMSIVCTI
;
A
#
# COMPACT_ATOMS: atom_id res chain seq x y z
N ASP A 1 -3.20 -40.38 -1.57
CA ASP A 1 -4.21 -39.92 -2.52
C ASP A 1 -5.53 -39.55 -1.87
N LYS A 2 -5.69 -38.26 -1.59
CA LYS A 2 -6.95 -37.52 -1.65
C LYS A 2 -6.55 -36.05 -1.75
N THR A 3 -6.44 -35.62 -3.00
CA THR A 3 -6.32 -34.24 -3.47
C THR A 3 -7.19 -33.31 -2.62
N SER A 4 -6.56 -32.39 -1.87
CA SER A 4 -7.26 -31.23 -1.32
C SER A 4 -7.51 -30.29 -2.48
N SER A 5 -8.71 -30.33 -3.04
CA SER A 5 -9.20 -29.27 -3.92
C SER A 5 -9.28 -27.99 -3.10
N VAL A 6 -8.30 -27.11 -3.25
CA VAL A 6 -8.43 -25.71 -2.87
C VAL A 6 -9.65 -25.19 -3.63
N LEU A 7 -10.73 -24.90 -2.90
CA LEU A 7 -11.88 -24.20 -3.45
C LEU A 7 -11.34 -22.86 -3.95
N ALA A 8 -11.23 -22.72 -5.28
CA ALA A 8 -10.95 -21.43 -5.89
C ALA A 8 -12.14 -20.52 -5.59
N SER A 9 -11.99 -19.62 -4.61
CA SER A 9 -12.91 -18.51 -4.41
C SER A 9 -12.98 -17.70 -5.71
N ASN A 10 -14.18 -17.49 -6.25
CA ASN A 10 -14.39 -16.70 -7.46
C ASN A 10 -14.21 -15.21 -7.14
N MET A 11 -12.97 -14.76 -6.93
CA MET A 11 -12.67 -13.34 -6.83
C MET A 11 -12.76 -12.71 -8.22
N SER A 12 -13.56 -11.64 -8.31
CA SER A 12 -13.64 -10.84 -9.52
C SER A 12 -12.70 -9.65 -9.42
N VAL A 13 -11.86 -9.49 -10.44
CA VAL A 13 -10.96 -8.34 -10.57
C VAL A 13 -11.58 -7.36 -11.55
N SER A 14 -11.74 -6.11 -11.13
CA SER A 14 -12.31 -5.05 -11.97
C SER A 14 -11.43 -3.81 -11.96
N VAL A 15 -11.46 -3.08 -13.07
CA VAL A 15 -10.77 -1.80 -13.24
C VAL A 15 -11.74 -0.70 -12.83
N VAL A 16 -11.33 0.18 -11.90
CA VAL A 16 -12.20 1.27 -11.41
C VAL A 16 -11.69 2.67 -11.69
N SER A 17 -10.44 2.82 -12.12
CA SER A 17 -9.90 4.10 -12.53
C SER A 17 -9.86 4.21 -14.05
N LYS A 18 -10.28 5.37 -14.57
CA LYS A 18 -10.01 5.74 -15.97
C LYS A 18 -8.57 6.21 -16.15
N ARG A 19 -7.95 6.72 -15.08
CA ARG A 19 -6.56 7.14 -15.04
C ARG A 19 -5.66 5.91 -15.15
N ARG A 20 -4.52 6.11 -15.81
CA ARG A 20 -3.43 5.13 -15.92
C ARG A 20 -2.20 5.76 -15.33
N SER A 21 -1.72 5.23 -14.22
CA SER A 21 -0.60 5.81 -13.52
C SER A 21 0.74 5.42 -14.13
N ASN A 22 1.72 6.32 -14.03
CA ASN A 22 3.10 5.97 -14.32
C ASN A 22 3.60 4.96 -13.27
N LEU A 23 3.46 5.34 -11.99
CA LEU A 23 3.72 4.51 -10.84
C LEU A 23 2.63 4.79 -9.80
N GLY A 24 1.51 4.08 -9.91
CA GLY A 24 0.43 4.17 -8.94
C GLY A 24 0.87 3.51 -7.64
N GLU A 25 0.71 4.20 -6.52
CA GLU A 25 1.24 3.74 -5.23
C GLU A 25 0.45 4.31 -4.05
N GLY A 26 0.77 3.82 -2.85
CA GLY A 26 0.26 4.33 -1.57
C GLY A 26 -1.27 4.42 -1.45
N PRO A 27 -2.05 3.39 -1.83
CA PRO A 27 -3.50 3.43 -1.75
C PRO A 27 -3.96 3.53 -0.29
N HIS A 28 -4.89 4.44 -0.03
CA HIS A 28 -5.50 4.67 1.26
C HIS A 28 -7.01 4.89 1.09
N TRP A 29 -7.82 4.03 1.73
CA TRP A 29 -9.27 4.19 1.74
C TRP A 29 -9.71 5.24 2.77
N ASP A 30 -10.31 6.33 2.29
CA ASP A 30 -10.98 7.31 3.14
C ASP A 30 -12.47 6.96 3.25
N CYS A 31 -12.82 6.29 4.33
CA CYS A 31 -14.20 5.89 4.62
C CYS A 31 -15.14 7.07 4.88
N THR A 32 -14.62 8.27 5.20
CA THR A 32 -15.48 9.44 5.46
C THR A 32 -16.05 10.02 4.19
N SER A 33 -15.30 9.95 3.10
CA SER A 33 -15.70 10.44 1.78
C SER A 33 -16.03 9.32 0.78
N ASN A 34 -15.83 8.05 1.16
CA ASN A 34 -15.90 6.89 0.28
C ASN A 34 -15.04 7.07 -0.98
N THR A 35 -13.81 7.56 -0.77
CA THR A 35 -12.84 7.75 -1.85
C THR A 35 -11.58 6.97 -1.58
N LEU A 36 -10.90 6.60 -2.65
CA LEU A 36 -9.56 6.05 -2.58
C LEU A 36 -8.55 7.16 -2.84
N LEU A 37 -7.72 7.46 -1.86
CA LEU A 37 -6.53 8.28 -2.06
C LEU A 37 -5.41 7.38 -2.56
N HIS A 38 -4.62 7.88 -3.49
CA HIS A 38 -3.40 7.22 -3.97
C HIS A 38 -2.48 8.27 -4.59
N ILE A 39 -1.30 7.87 -5.02
CA ILE A 39 -0.36 8.78 -5.70
C ILE A 39 0.00 8.25 -7.09
N ASP A 40 0.60 9.11 -7.90
CA ASP A 40 1.32 8.74 -9.13
C ASP A 40 2.74 9.26 -9.03
N ALA A 41 3.66 8.40 -8.58
CA ALA A 41 4.80 8.84 -7.79
C ALA A 41 5.73 9.79 -8.53
N HIS A 42 6.23 9.31 -9.68
CA HIS A 42 7.17 10.09 -10.49
C HIS A 42 6.50 11.20 -11.30
N LEU A 43 5.18 11.20 -11.40
CA LEU A 43 4.45 12.35 -11.95
C LEU A 43 4.19 13.41 -10.89
N GLY A 44 4.40 13.14 -9.60
CA GLY A 44 4.17 14.11 -8.52
C GLY A 44 2.68 14.39 -8.25
N ASP A 45 1.78 13.49 -8.65
CA ASP A 45 0.35 13.69 -8.45
C ASP A 45 -0.14 13.00 -7.17
N VAL A 46 -0.84 13.75 -6.33
CA VAL A 46 -1.68 13.24 -5.25
C VAL A 46 -3.10 13.09 -5.79
N CYS A 47 -3.65 11.89 -5.76
CA CYS A 47 -4.93 11.55 -6.39
C CYS A 47 -6.01 11.20 -5.37
N ARG A 48 -7.26 11.52 -5.73
CA ARG A 48 -8.48 11.13 -5.01
C ARG A 48 -9.48 10.57 -6.03
N LEU A 49 -9.65 9.26 -6.01
CA LEU A 49 -10.60 8.54 -6.86
C LEU A 49 -11.94 8.41 -6.15
N ASN A 50 -13.00 8.92 -6.78
CA ASN A 50 -14.36 8.54 -6.42
C ASN A 50 -14.70 7.21 -7.11
N VAL A 51 -14.88 6.17 -6.31
CA VAL A 51 -15.05 4.80 -6.82
C VAL A 51 -16.44 4.55 -7.44
N LEU A 52 -17.42 5.41 -7.15
CA LEU A 52 -18.77 5.32 -7.72
C LEU A 52 -18.86 6.03 -9.08
N SER A 53 -18.24 7.20 -9.22
CA SER A 53 -18.23 7.94 -10.50
C SER A 53 -17.07 7.55 -11.41
N HIS A 54 -16.05 6.88 -10.89
CA HIS A 54 -14.78 6.57 -11.57
C HIS A 54 -13.97 7.81 -11.99
N GLU A 55 -14.29 8.97 -11.41
CA GLU A 55 -13.58 10.22 -11.64
C GLU A 55 -12.46 10.41 -10.62
N THR A 56 -11.31 10.93 -11.08
CA THR A 56 -10.13 11.17 -10.24
C THR A 56 -9.79 12.65 -10.22
N ASP A 57 -9.86 13.24 -9.03
CA ASP A 57 -9.28 14.56 -8.77
C ASP A 57 -7.80 14.41 -8.44
N SER A 58 -6.97 15.39 -8.83
CA SER A 58 -5.54 15.36 -8.51
C SER A 58 -4.96 16.74 -8.24
N ILE A 59 -3.90 16.75 -7.43
CA ILE A 59 -3.04 17.90 -7.17
C ILE A 59 -1.62 17.51 -7.56
N HIS A 60 -1.05 18.27 -8.50
CA HIS A 60 0.33 18.08 -8.96
C HIS A 60 1.30 18.87 -8.07
N LEU A 61 2.42 18.25 -7.74
CA LEU A 61 3.53 18.83 -6.99
C LEU A 61 4.84 18.59 -7.75
N ASP A 62 5.74 19.59 -7.70
CA ASP A 62 7.06 19.49 -8.33
C ASP A 62 7.99 18.62 -7.47
N GLY A 63 7.97 17.30 -7.69
CA GLY A 63 8.87 16.35 -7.03
C GLY A 63 8.29 14.94 -6.94
N LEU A 64 9.02 14.03 -6.29
CA LEU A 64 8.57 12.66 -6.07
C LEU A 64 7.61 12.61 -4.87
N VAL A 65 6.37 12.21 -5.10
CA VAL A 65 5.34 12.03 -4.06
C VAL A 65 5.11 10.55 -3.86
N THR A 66 5.13 10.03 -2.63
CA THR A 66 5.06 8.58 -2.41
C THR A 66 4.02 8.13 -1.39
N ILE A 67 3.54 9.04 -0.54
CA ILE A 67 2.55 8.76 0.50
C ILE A 67 1.45 9.82 0.44
N VAL A 68 0.21 9.39 0.68
CA VAL A 68 -0.92 10.27 1.02
C VAL A 68 -1.77 9.62 2.11
N ILE A 69 -1.95 10.31 3.23
CA ILE A 69 -2.78 9.85 4.36
C ILE A 69 -3.67 11.00 4.83
N PRO A 70 -5.00 10.82 4.89
CA PRO A 70 -5.90 11.89 5.29
C PRO A 70 -5.79 12.18 6.79
N TYR A 71 -5.98 13.45 7.16
CA TYR A 71 -6.18 13.80 8.56
C TYR A 71 -7.59 13.41 8.97
N ARG A 72 -7.71 12.54 9.98
CA ARG A 72 -9.02 12.18 10.55
C ARG A 72 -9.85 13.39 10.99
N SER A 73 -9.19 14.44 11.49
CA SER A 73 -9.86 15.65 11.98
C SER A 73 -10.42 16.53 10.86
N ASN A 74 -9.92 16.40 9.64
CA ASN A 74 -10.32 17.24 8.53
C ASN A 74 -10.01 16.54 7.19
N PRO A 75 -11.03 16.11 6.42
CA PRO A 75 -10.85 15.42 5.15
C PRO A 75 -10.26 16.31 4.03
N ASP A 76 -10.21 17.64 4.24
CA ASP A 76 -9.51 18.57 3.35
C ASP A 76 -8.00 18.63 3.61
N LEU A 77 -7.50 17.93 4.63
CA LEU A 77 -6.08 17.87 4.95
C LEU A 77 -5.52 16.46 4.77
N ALA A 78 -4.30 16.36 4.24
CA ALA A 78 -3.56 15.11 4.14
C ALA A 78 -2.09 15.30 4.54
N ALA A 79 -1.49 14.29 5.18
CA ALA A 79 -0.06 14.16 5.26
C ALA A 79 0.42 13.50 3.95
N ILE A 80 1.43 14.09 3.33
CA ILE A 80 2.05 13.58 2.11
C ILE A 80 3.56 13.55 2.26
N THR A 81 4.23 12.82 1.38
CA THR A 81 5.67 13.00 1.15
C THR A 81 5.93 13.80 -0.11
N LEU A 82 7.02 14.56 -0.10
CA LEU A 82 7.60 15.19 -1.28
C LEU A 82 9.12 15.09 -1.16
N ASP A 83 9.72 14.23 -1.97
CA ASP A 83 11.12 13.81 -1.88
C ASP A 83 11.50 13.30 -0.47
N ARG A 84 12.23 14.11 0.31
CA ARG A 84 12.65 13.79 1.70
C ARG A 84 11.81 14.48 2.77
N GLN A 85 10.72 15.14 2.36
CA GLN A 85 9.91 15.97 3.23
C GLN A 85 8.58 15.29 3.53
N VAL A 86 8.17 15.33 4.79
CA VAL A 86 6.77 15.13 5.18
C VAL A 86 6.10 16.49 5.16
N ARG A 87 5.00 16.61 4.42
CA ARG A 87 4.26 17.87 4.26
C ARG A 87 2.78 17.67 4.56
N LYS A 88 2.13 18.75 4.99
CA LYS A 88 0.68 18.84 5.15
C LYS A 88 0.09 19.49 3.91
N LEU A 89 -0.70 18.75 3.15
CA LEU A 89 -1.45 19.20 2.00
C LEU A 89 -2.84 19.66 2.41
N ASN A 90 -3.32 20.76 1.81
CA ASN A 90 -4.71 21.19 1.88
C ASN A 90 -5.36 21.04 0.49
N TRP A 91 -6.41 20.23 0.39
CA TRP A 91 -7.12 19.94 -0.86
C TRP A 91 -7.85 21.16 -1.44
N THR A 92 -8.37 22.05 -0.59
CA THR A 92 -9.11 23.25 -1.00
C THR A 92 -8.18 24.31 -1.59
N THR A 93 -7.08 24.62 -0.88
CA THR A 93 -6.14 25.67 -1.30
C THR A 93 -5.06 25.17 -2.24
N LYS A 94 -4.87 23.84 -2.30
CA LYS A 94 -3.76 23.15 -2.99
C LYS A 94 -2.37 23.52 -2.46
N GLY A 95 -2.29 24.20 -1.32
CA GLY A 95 -1.05 24.56 -0.67
C GLY A 95 -0.48 23.44 0.19
N THR A 96 0.84 23.44 0.39
CA THR A 96 1.52 22.50 1.29
C THR A 96 2.38 23.22 2.33
N GLU A 97 2.41 22.69 3.54
CA GLU A 97 3.22 23.14 4.67
C GLU A 97 4.26 22.07 5.03
N LEU A 98 5.52 22.46 5.23
CA LEU A 98 6.57 21.53 5.66
C LEU A 98 6.35 21.13 7.12
N LEU A 99 6.34 19.82 7.40
CA LEU A 99 6.24 19.30 8.77
C LEU A 99 7.58 18.75 9.26
N ALA A 100 8.28 17.99 8.41
CA ALA A 100 9.56 17.38 8.74
C ALA A 100 10.39 17.13 7.48
N GLU A 101 11.70 17.02 7.66
CA GLU A 101 12.64 16.60 6.61
C GLU A 101 13.67 15.63 7.22
N VAL A 102 14.02 14.59 6.47
CA VAL A 102 15.02 13.58 6.88
C VAL A 102 16.23 13.59 5.94
N ASP A 103 17.28 12.84 6.31
CA ASP A 103 18.40 12.56 5.42
C ASP A 103 19.10 13.83 4.89
N GLN A 104 19.31 14.82 5.76
CA GLN A 104 19.98 16.08 5.44
C GLN A 104 21.32 15.82 4.74
N GLY A 105 21.52 16.44 3.57
CA GLY A 105 22.72 16.27 2.75
C GLY A 105 22.74 15.04 1.86
N LYS A 106 21.80 14.10 2.00
CA LYS A 106 21.64 12.95 1.08
C LYS A 106 20.63 13.32 -0.01
N ILE A 107 21.04 14.17 -0.95
CA ILE A 107 20.15 14.75 -1.97
C ILE A 107 19.47 13.71 -2.88
N ASN A 108 20.03 12.50 -2.99
CA ASN A 108 19.50 11.40 -3.79
C ASN A 108 18.70 10.38 -2.97
N ASN A 109 18.37 10.70 -1.72
CA ASN A 109 17.42 9.89 -0.96
C ASN A 109 16.01 10.41 -1.18
N HIS A 110 15.04 9.49 -1.20
CA HIS A 110 13.61 9.81 -1.28
C HIS A 110 12.83 8.88 -0.34
N PHE A 111 11.70 9.35 0.19
CA PHE A 111 10.72 8.46 0.80
C PHE A 111 10.12 7.53 -0.27
N ASN A 112 9.77 6.30 0.13
CA ASN A 112 9.01 5.37 -0.69
C ASN A 112 7.68 5.04 0.01
N ASP A 113 7.46 3.85 0.55
CA ASP A 113 6.18 3.54 1.21
C ASP A 113 6.11 4.06 2.67
N GLY A 114 4.87 4.22 3.15
CA GLY A 114 4.58 4.57 4.53
C GLY A 114 3.11 4.46 4.92
N LYS A 115 2.88 4.30 6.22
CA LYS A 115 1.57 4.05 6.81
C LYS A 115 1.50 4.55 8.24
N CYS A 116 0.32 4.90 8.71
CA CYS A 116 0.11 5.17 10.13
C CYS A 116 -0.06 3.89 10.94
N ASP A 117 0.54 3.84 12.12
CA ASP A 117 0.23 2.78 13.11
C ASP A 117 -1.10 3.05 13.83
N VAL A 118 -1.47 2.14 14.74
CA VAL A 118 -2.73 2.20 15.50
C VAL A 118 -2.87 3.43 16.40
N THR A 119 -1.77 4.14 16.68
CA THR A 119 -1.75 5.37 17.47
C THR A 119 -1.82 6.63 16.60
N GLY A 120 -1.73 6.48 15.27
CA GLY A 120 -1.71 7.58 14.32
C GLY A 120 -0.32 8.16 14.06
N ARG A 121 0.74 7.50 14.54
CA ARG A 121 2.14 7.83 14.19
C ARG A 121 2.39 7.43 12.75
N LEU A 122 2.88 8.37 11.94
CA LEU A 122 3.27 8.10 10.56
C LEU A 122 4.60 7.34 10.56
N TRP A 123 4.66 6.22 9.85
CA TRP A 123 5.89 5.51 9.52
C TRP A 123 6.16 5.71 8.04
N ALA A 124 7.37 6.11 7.69
CA ALA A 124 7.77 6.30 6.29
C ALA A 124 9.25 5.96 6.17
N GLY A 125 9.60 5.12 5.19
CA GLY A 125 10.99 4.76 4.99
C GLY A 125 11.54 5.31 3.68
N ALA A 126 12.82 5.66 3.74
CA ALA A 126 13.56 6.20 2.62
C ALA A 126 14.40 5.13 1.93
N TYR A 127 14.79 5.41 0.70
CA TYR A 127 15.79 4.68 -0.07
C TYR A 127 16.71 5.68 -0.78
N GLY A 128 17.83 5.21 -1.33
CA GLY A 128 18.79 6.05 -2.04
C GLY A 128 19.02 5.58 -3.48
N ILE A 129 19.39 6.51 -4.34
CA ILE A 129 19.76 6.25 -5.74
C ILE A 129 21.15 6.82 -6.06
N LYS A 130 21.86 6.20 -7.00
CA LYS A 130 23.23 6.58 -7.41
C LYS A 130 23.27 7.86 -8.25
N GLY A 131 22.12 8.31 -8.74
CA GLY A 131 21.98 9.49 -9.60
C GLY A 131 20.54 9.71 -9.97
N LYS A 132 20.15 9.31 -11.18
CA LYS A 132 18.76 9.35 -11.65
C LYS A 132 18.21 7.94 -11.69
N GLU A 133 17.00 7.74 -11.19
CA GLU A 133 16.35 6.44 -11.19
C GLU A 133 15.69 6.19 -12.55
N GLU A 134 16.41 5.57 -13.48
CA GLU A 134 15.87 5.18 -14.79
C GLU A 134 15.63 3.66 -14.85
N CYS A 135 16.43 2.89 -14.12
CA CYS A 135 16.36 1.45 -14.06
C CYS A 135 16.69 0.91 -12.65
N PRO A 136 16.44 -0.39 -12.39
CA PRO A 136 16.72 -0.99 -11.08
C PRO A 136 18.20 -0.90 -10.65
N ASP A 137 19.15 -0.81 -11.58
CA ASP A 137 20.58 -0.70 -11.27
C ASP A 137 20.98 0.66 -10.65
N ASP A 138 20.11 1.67 -10.76
CA ASP A 138 20.32 3.00 -10.22
C ASP A 138 20.06 3.09 -8.71
N ILE A 139 19.44 2.06 -8.13
CA ILE A 139 19.28 1.95 -6.67
C ILE A 139 20.67 1.89 -6.04
N ASP A 140 20.88 2.66 -4.97
CA ASP A 140 22.07 2.60 -4.12
C ASP A 140 21.70 1.80 -2.85
N PRO A 141 22.08 0.51 -2.77
CA PRO A 141 21.65 -0.35 -1.68
C PRO A 141 22.10 0.16 -0.32
N GLU A 142 21.33 -0.19 0.71
CA GLU A 142 21.63 0.14 2.11
C GLU A 142 21.71 1.65 2.44
N LYS A 143 21.20 2.55 1.59
CA LYS A 143 21.15 3.99 1.86
C LYS A 143 19.89 4.46 2.56
N GLY A 144 18.87 3.61 2.60
CA GLY A 144 17.57 3.87 3.19
C GLY A 144 17.55 3.81 4.73
N THR A 145 16.54 4.45 5.30
CA THR A 145 16.23 4.41 6.73
C THR A 145 14.71 4.49 6.93
N LEU A 146 14.18 3.66 7.82
CA LEU A 146 12.78 3.72 8.27
C LEU A 146 12.67 4.74 9.40
N TYR A 147 11.78 5.71 9.21
CA TYR A 147 11.49 6.75 10.19
C TYR A 147 10.05 6.65 10.70
N SER A 148 9.82 7.19 11.89
CA SER A 148 8.48 7.49 12.38
C SER A 148 8.34 8.95 12.81
N PHE A 149 7.12 9.47 12.76
CA PHE A 149 6.77 10.86 13.06
C PHE A 149 5.52 10.88 13.94
N ASP A 150 5.69 11.33 15.18
CA ASP A 150 4.60 11.46 16.15
C ASP A 150 4.01 12.88 16.14
N PRO A 151 2.69 13.04 15.99
CA PRO A 151 2.06 14.35 16.16
C PRO A 151 2.07 14.79 17.64
N PRO A 152 2.04 16.10 17.93
CA PRO A 152 2.04 17.22 17.00
C PRO A 152 3.44 17.65 16.53
N GLY A 153 4.52 17.10 17.11
CA GLY A 153 5.90 17.55 16.87
C GLY A 153 6.49 17.13 15.53
N MET A 154 6.04 16.00 14.99
CA MET A 154 6.53 15.42 13.72
C MET A 154 8.06 15.28 13.67
N GLU A 155 8.73 15.17 14.81
CA GLU A 155 10.18 14.98 14.84
C GLU A 155 10.52 13.56 14.31
N PRO A 156 11.46 13.44 13.36
CA PRO A 156 11.82 12.14 12.80
C PRO A 156 12.56 11.29 13.83
N LYS A 157 12.04 10.09 14.11
CA LYS A 157 12.74 9.04 14.85
C LYS A 157 13.16 7.94 13.90
N ALA A 158 14.45 7.66 13.79
CA ALA A 158 14.99 6.57 12.98
C ALA A 158 14.90 5.22 13.71
N HIS A 159 14.58 4.15 12.99
CA HIS A 159 14.39 2.80 13.56
C HIS A 159 15.22 1.71 12.90
N VAL A 160 15.14 1.62 11.56
CA VAL A 160 15.83 0.58 10.78
C VAL A 160 16.72 1.28 9.76
N HIS A 161 17.98 0.88 9.69
CA HIS A 161 18.97 1.42 8.77
C HIS A 161 19.38 0.38 7.73
N LYS A 162 20.17 0.80 6.74
CA LYS A 162 20.69 -0.08 5.68
C LYS A 162 19.59 -0.77 4.88
N ILE A 163 18.52 -0.02 4.62
CA ILE A 163 17.43 -0.46 3.74
C ILE A 163 17.81 -0.17 2.30
N SER A 164 17.54 -1.10 1.39
CA SER A 164 17.78 -0.90 -0.04
C SER A 164 16.59 -0.25 -0.72
N ILE A 165 15.37 -0.79 -0.58
CA ILE A 165 14.12 -0.12 -0.97
C ILE A 165 13.10 -0.30 0.14
N SER A 166 12.78 0.77 0.88
CA SER A 166 11.77 0.73 1.94
C SER A 166 10.39 0.53 1.33
N ASN A 167 9.64 -0.46 1.77
CA ASN A 167 8.34 -0.73 1.17
C ASN A 167 7.28 -1.18 2.18
N GLY A 168 6.30 -1.95 1.68
CA GLY A 168 5.13 -2.43 2.38
C GLY A 168 5.32 -2.69 3.86
N MET A 169 4.43 -2.10 4.66
CA MET A 169 4.45 -2.23 6.11
C MET A 169 3.07 -2.40 6.71
N THR A 170 3.00 -3.21 7.77
CA THR A 170 1.77 -3.41 8.52
C THR A 170 2.03 -3.94 9.92
N TRP A 171 1.01 -3.94 10.77
CA TRP A 171 1.06 -4.44 12.13
C TRP A 171 0.15 -5.65 12.28
N SER A 172 0.44 -6.52 13.26
CA SER A 172 -0.53 -7.52 13.67
C SER A 172 -1.78 -6.88 14.27
N PRO A 173 -2.96 -7.53 14.22
CA PRO A 173 -4.19 -6.98 14.80
C PRO A 173 -4.10 -6.66 16.30
N ASP A 174 -3.26 -7.39 17.04
CA ASP A 174 -3.00 -7.14 18.47
C ASP A 174 -1.93 -6.06 18.74
N SER A 175 -1.39 -5.45 17.67
CA SER A 175 -0.39 -4.38 17.72
C SER A 175 0.90 -4.75 18.45
N LYS A 176 1.29 -6.03 18.43
CA LYS A 176 2.54 -6.53 19.03
C LYS A 176 3.62 -6.88 18.02
N LYS A 177 3.26 -7.05 16.75
CA LYS A 177 4.21 -7.30 15.66
C LYS A 177 4.12 -6.21 14.62
N PHE A 178 5.28 -5.88 14.06
CA PHE A 178 5.42 -5.06 12.87
C PHE A 178 6.06 -5.89 11.77
N PHE A 179 5.47 -5.90 10.59
CA PHE A 179 5.97 -6.57 9.39
C PHE A 179 6.38 -5.50 8.38
N TYR A 180 7.55 -5.71 7.76
CA TYR A 180 8.19 -4.69 6.94
C TYR A 180 8.96 -5.29 5.78
N ILE A 181 8.84 -4.68 4.60
CA ILE A 181 9.44 -5.17 3.36
C ILE A 181 10.64 -4.29 2.99
N ASP A 182 11.78 -4.95 2.72
CA ASP A 182 12.83 -4.39 1.87
C ASP A 182 12.77 -5.08 0.50
N SER A 183 12.15 -4.41 -0.47
CA SER A 183 11.79 -5.00 -1.76
C SER A 183 13.00 -5.51 -2.52
N PHE A 184 14.09 -4.73 -2.55
CA PHE A 184 15.29 -5.07 -3.32
C PHE A 184 15.95 -6.36 -2.83
N THR A 185 15.91 -6.59 -1.52
CA THR A 185 16.40 -7.85 -0.92
C THR A 185 15.43 -9.02 -1.06
N ARG A 186 14.16 -8.72 -1.39
CA ARG A 186 13.03 -9.67 -1.45
C ARG A 186 12.76 -10.36 -0.10
N ILE A 187 12.91 -9.61 0.98
CA ILE A 187 12.74 -10.10 2.35
C ILE A 187 11.64 -9.32 3.06
N ILE A 188 10.76 -10.06 3.73
CA ILE A 188 9.84 -9.55 4.73
C ILE A 188 10.46 -9.80 6.10
N TYR A 189 10.63 -8.73 6.87
CA TYR A 189 11.08 -8.76 8.26
C TYR A 189 9.88 -8.71 9.20
N SER A 190 10.07 -9.22 10.41
CA SER A 190 9.17 -9.01 11.54
C SER A 190 9.92 -8.46 12.75
N PHE A 191 9.22 -7.68 13.56
CA PHE A 191 9.74 -7.07 14.78
C PHE A 191 8.71 -7.23 15.90
N ASP A 192 9.17 -7.28 17.15
CA ASP A 192 8.33 -6.98 18.30
C ASP A 192 8.07 -5.46 18.32
N PHE A 193 6.80 -5.07 18.42
CA PHE A 193 6.34 -3.69 18.35
C PHE A 193 5.66 -3.27 19.66
N ASN A 194 6.07 -2.12 20.19
CA ASN A 194 5.41 -1.47 21.31
C ASN A 194 4.61 -0.27 20.81
N ALA A 195 3.29 -0.42 20.70
CA ALA A 195 2.40 0.63 20.20
C ALA A 195 2.47 1.94 21.02
N ALA A 196 2.69 1.85 22.35
CA ALA A 196 2.74 3.03 23.21
C ALA A 196 3.97 3.89 22.96
N THR A 197 5.12 3.29 22.61
CA THR A 197 6.40 4.00 22.46
C THR A 197 6.89 4.08 21.01
N GLY A 198 6.25 3.33 20.10
CA GLY A 198 6.72 3.13 18.74
C GLY A 198 8.04 2.38 18.66
N GLU A 199 8.42 1.61 19.69
CA GLU A 199 9.70 0.89 19.68
C GLU A 199 9.62 -0.40 18.86
N LEU A 200 10.66 -0.65 18.06
CA LEU A 200 10.87 -1.90 17.34
C LEU A 200 12.05 -2.65 17.95
N THR A 201 11.85 -3.91 18.29
CA THR A 201 12.91 -4.79 18.81
C THR A 201 12.84 -6.16 18.14
N ASN A 202 13.86 -7.00 18.37
CA ASN A 202 13.87 -8.39 17.92
C ASN A 202 13.59 -8.56 16.42
N GLN A 203 14.35 -7.85 15.58
CA GLN A 203 14.26 -8.00 14.12
C GLN A 203 14.56 -9.44 13.72
N GLN A 204 13.64 -10.05 12.98
CA GLN A 204 13.77 -11.39 12.41
C GLN A 204 13.46 -11.36 10.92
N VAL A 205 14.15 -12.21 10.15
CA VAL A 205 13.71 -12.56 8.79
C VAL A 205 12.45 -13.41 8.96
N PHE A 206 11.30 -12.84 8.60
CA PHE A 206 10.03 -13.58 8.62
C PHE A 206 9.92 -14.46 7.37
N LEU A 207 10.20 -13.88 6.19
CA LEU A 207 10.13 -14.60 4.93
C LEU A 207 11.15 -14.08 3.93
N ASP A 208 11.93 -14.98 3.34
CA ASP A 208 12.92 -14.69 2.30
C ASP A 208 12.47 -15.35 1.00
N PHE A 209 12.01 -14.54 0.04
CA PHE A 209 11.45 -15.04 -1.23
C PHE A 209 12.51 -15.77 -2.07
N ASN A 210 13.79 -15.54 -1.81
CA ASN A 210 14.87 -16.21 -2.53
C ASN A 210 15.10 -17.64 -2.05
N LYS A 211 14.67 -17.97 -0.81
CA LYS A 211 14.96 -19.26 -0.17
C LYS A 211 13.75 -20.19 -0.08
N VAL A 212 12.54 -19.65 -0.13
CA VAL A 212 11.32 -20.44 -0.04
C VAL A 212 10.73 -20.66 -1.42
N GLU A 213 10.69 -21.91 -1.87
CA GLU A 213 10.33 -22.28 -3.25
C GLU A 213 8.96 -21.71 -3.69
N ALA A 214 7.97 -21.72 -2.80
CA ALA A 214 6.63 -21.18 -3.07
C ALA A 214 6.63 -19.66 -3.44
N TYR A 215 7.69 -18.94 -3.10
CA TYR A 215 7.82 -17.49 -3.29
C TYR A 215 8.83 -17.09 -4.37
N LYS A 216 9.61 -18.03 -4.88
CA LYS A 216 10.74 -17.75 -5.78
C LYS A 216 10.34 -17.01 -7.05
N ASP A 217 9.18 -17.34 -7.61
CA ASP A 217 8.64 -16.73 -8.83
C ASP A 217 7.59 -15.64 -8.57
N LYS A 218 7.54 -15.08 -7.35
CA LYS A 218 6.58 -14.04 -6.95
C LYS A 218 7.15 -12.62 -7.09
N GLY A 219 8.15 -12.43 -7.97
CA GLY A 219 8.73 -11.10 -8.22
C GLY A 219 9.29 -10.45 -6.96
N TYR A 220 9.09 -9.15 -6.82
CA TYR A 220 9.50 -8.36 -5.67
C TYR A 220 8.31 -8.06 -4.75
N PRO A 221 8.38 -8.37 -3.45
CA PRO A 221 7.36 -7.91 -2.51
C PRO A 221 7.40 -6.38 -2.45
N ASP A 222 6.24 -5.75 -2.59
CA ASP A 222 6.08 -4.31 -2.72
C ASP A 222 5.22 -3.79 -1.55
N GLY A 223 4.09 -3.13 -1.79
CA GLY A 223 3.13 -2.75 -0.75
C GLY A 223 2.50 -3.94 -0.01
N MET A 224 2.13 -3.73 1.26
CA MET A 224 1.55 -4.77 2.12
C MET A 224 0.48 -4.22 3.07
N THR A 225 -0.54 -5.03 3.36
CA THR A 225 -1.51 -4.80 4.45
C THR A 225 -1.83 -6.11 5.18
N HIS A 226 -2.64 -6.06 6.24
CA HIS A 226 -3.24 -7.25 6.85
C HIS A 226 -4.76 -7.23 6.72
N ASP A 227 -5.38 -8.41 6.82
CA ASP A 227 -6.82 -8.57 6.97
C ASP A 227 -7.23 -8.79 8.43
N ILE A 228 -8.54 -8.87 8.67
CA ILE A 228 -9.12 -9.06 10.02
C ILE A 228 -8.75 -10.40 10.68
N GLU A 229 -8.35 -11.42 9.91
CA GLU A 229 -7.84 -12.69 10.42
C GLU A 229 -6.32 -12.61 10.74
N GLY A 230 -5.73 -11.43 10.59
CA GLY A 230 -4.33 -11.16 10.77
C GLY A 230 -3.45 -11.76 9.67
N LYS A 231 -3.99 -12.11 8.49
CA LYS A 231 -3.17 -12.61 7.37
C LYS A 231 -2.60 -11.44 6.59
N LEU A 232 -1.38 -11.60 6.10
CA LEU A 232 -0.69 -10.56 5.33
C LEU A 232 -1.10 -10.64 3.87
N TRP A 233 -1.42 -9.51 3.27
CA TRP A 233 -1.69 -9.35 1.84
C TRP A 233 -0.55 -8.52 1.24
N VAL A 234 0.13 -9.06 0.24
CA VAL A 234 1.36 -8.49 -0.33
C VAL A 234 1.22 -8.33 -1.83
N ALA A 235 1.42 -7.11 -2.33
CA ALA A 235 1.59 -6.84 -3.75
C ALA A 235 2.92 -7.40 -4.24
N CYS A 236 2.91 -8.00 -5.43
CA CYS A 236 4.10 -8.62 -6.03
C CYS A 236 4.44 -7.92 -7.35
N TYR A 237 5.37 -6.98 -7.29
CA TYR A 237 5.88 -6.24 -8.43
C TYR A 237 6.59 -7.20 -9.41
N ASP A 238 6.35 -6.99 -10.70
CA ASP A 238 6.79 -7.85 -11.81
C ASP A 238 6.26 -9.30 -11.77
N ALA A 239 5.18 -9.57 -11.03
CA ALA A 239 4.60 -10.91 -10.93
C ALA A 239 3.09 -11.00 -11.20
N SER A 240 2.43 -9.90 -11.59
CA SER A 240 0.99 -9.87 -11.90
C SER A 240 0.09 -10.39 -10.78
N ARG A 241 0.46 -10.22 -9.51
CA ARG A 241 -0.31 -10.84 -8.43
C ARG A 241 -0.28 -10.07 -7.11
N VAL A 242 -1.28 -10.39 -6.31
CA VAL A 242 -1.29 -10.19 -4.87
C VAL A 242 -1.32 -11.57 -4.22
N ILE A 243 -0.61 -11.73 -3.11
CA ILE A 243 -0.58 -12.99 -2.35
C ILE A 243 -1.04 -12.77 -0.91
N ARG A 244 -1.70 -13.79 -0.34
CA ARG A 244 -2.11 -13.85 1.06
C ARG A 244 -1.24 -14.85 1.80
N ILE A 245 -0.63 -14.43 2.91
CA ILE A 245 0.37 -15.19 3.67
C ILE A 245 -0.11 -15.34 5.11
N ASP A 246 0.06 -16.53 5.67
CA ASP A 246 -0.10 -16.77 7.10
C ASP A 246 1.16 -16.33 7.87
N PRO A 247 1.10 -15.28 8.71
CA PRO A 247 2.26 -14.84 9.47
C PRO A 247 2.69 -15.81 10.58
N GLU A 248 1.86 -16.78 10.97
CA GLU A 248 2.25 -17.77 11.99
C GLU A 248 3.13 -18.87 11.40
N THR A 249 2.87 -19.26 10.16
CA THR A 249 3.53 -20.42 9.52
C THR A 249 4.40 -20.05 8.33
N GLY A 250 4.29 -18.81 7.81
CA GLY A 250 4.94 -18.39 6.57
C GLY A 250 4.37 -19.05 5.32
N LYS A 251 3.19 -19.69 5.42
CA LYS A 251 2.56 -20.39 4.29
C LYS A 251 1.84 -19.43 3.37
N LEU A 252 1.96 -19.69 2.08
CA LEU A 252 1.15 -19.07 1.05
C LEU A 252 -0.26 -19.66 1.11
N LEU A 253 -1.24 -18.82 1.42
CA LEU A 253 -2.63 -19.21 1.57
C LEU A 253 -3.41 -19.04 0.26
N GLN A 254 -3.13 -17.95 -0.45
CA GLN A 254 -3.91 -17.56 -1.61
C GLN A 254 -3.10 -16.68 -2.57
N GLU A 255 -3.49 -16.71 -3.84
CA GLU A 255 -3.00 -15.81 -4.88
C GLU A 255 -4.17 -15.24 -5.69
N VAL A 256 -4.06 -13.97 -6.05
CA VAL A 256 -4.96 -13.30 -6.99
C VAL A 256 -4.12 -12.75 -8.13
N THR A 257 -4.47 -13.09 -9.36
CA THR A 257 -3.75 -12.65 -10.56
C THR A 257 -4.43 -11.45 -11.21
N PHE A 258 -3.61 -10.57 -11.79
CA PHE A 258 -4.04 -9.33 -12.43
C PHE A 258 -3.56 -9.28 -13.89
N PRO A 259 -4.26 -8.53 -14.75
CA PRO A 259 -3.81 -8.32 -16.13
C PRO A 259 -2.54 -7.46 -16.21
N ALA A 260 -2.34 -6.55 -15.26
CA ALA A 260 -1.13 -5.75 -15.13
C ALA A 260 0.04 -6.58 -14.55
N THR A 261 1.27 -6.24 -14.95
CA THR A 261 2.49 -6.96 -14.52
C THR A 261 3.11 -6.41 -13.24
N LYS A 262 3.12 -5.09 -13.11
CA LYS A 262 3.72 -4.36 -11.99
C LYS A 262 2.63 -3.99 -11.00
N ILE A 263 2.29 -4.93 -10.12
CA ILE A 263 1.36 -4.70 -9.01
C ILE A 263 2.16 -4.12 -7.85
N THR A 264 1.77 -2.93 -7.40
CA THR A 264 2.62 -2.08 -6.56
C THR A 264 2.16 -2.08 -5.11
N SER A 265 0.88 -1.84 -4.83
CA SER A 265 0.39 -1.78 -3.45
C SER A 265 -1.10 -2.06 -3.36
N LEU A 266 -1.62 -2.09 -2.14
CA LEU A 266 -2.99 -2.51 -1.85
C LEU A 266 -3.50 -2.02 -0.48
N CYS A 267 -4.81 -1.76 -0.42
CA CYS A 267 -5.51 -1.51 0.84
C CYS A 267 -6.95 -2.04 0.80
N PHE A 268 -7.50 -2.42 1.95
CA PHE A 268 -8.94 -2.72 2.04
C PHE A 268 -9.76 -1.42 2.06
N GLY A 269 -10.95 -1.46 1.45
CA GLY A 269 -11.89 -0.35 1.40
C GLY A 269 -13.33 -0.80 1.07
N GLY A 270 -14.16 0.13 0.61
CA GLY A 270 -15.60 -0.10 0.49
C GLY A 270 -16.32 0.08 1.83
N GLN A 271 -17.64 -0.11 1.83
CA GLN A 271 -18.50 0.19 2.99
C GLN A 271 -18.11 -0.62 4.24
N ASN A 272 -17.64 -1.85 4.05
CA ASN A 272 -17.29 -2.79 5.13
C ASN A 272 -15.84 -3.28 5.08
N TYR A 273 -14.94 -2.60 4.34
CA TYR A 273 -13.58 -3.09 4.09
C TYR A 273 -13.55 -4.45 3.38
N GLU A 274 -14.57 -4.74 2.58
CA GLU A 274 -14.74 -5.99 1.82
C GLU A 274 -14.15 -5.92 0.42
N ASP A 275 -13.71 -4.74 -0.01
CA ASP A 275 -13.06 -4.54 -1.29
C ASP A 275 -11.55 -4.42 -1.10
N LEU A 276 -10.76 -5.12 -1.91
CA LEU A 276 -9.30 -4.95 -1.92
C LEU A 276 -8.91 -4.04 -3.06
N TYR A 277 -8.53 -2.80 -2.75
CA TYR A 277 -8.02 -1.86 -3.74
C TYR A 277 -6.56 -2.16 -4.05
N VAL A 278 -6.18 -2.14 -5.33
CA VAL A 278 -4.83 -2.51 -5.80
C VAL A 278 -4.30 -1.49 -6.79
N THR A 279 -3.09 -0.99 -6.57
CA THR A 279 -2.39 -0.09 -7.49
C THR A 279 -1.45 -0.84 -8.44
N SER A 280 -1.16 -0.23 -9.58
CA SER A 280 -0.20 -0.77 -10.55
C SER A 280 0.67 0.30 -11.19
N ALA A 281 1.64 -0.12 -12.02
CA ALA A 281 2.53 0.78 -12.73
C ALA A 281 2.76 0.38 -14.19
N TRP A 282 2.93 1.38 -15.07
CA TRP A 282 3.43 1.19 -16.43
C TRP A 282 4.82 1.80 -16.68
N ARG A 283 5.42 2.39 -15.64
CA ARG A 283 6.83 2.79 -15.66
C ARG A 283 7.72 1.61 -16.04
N GLY A 284 8.69 1.86 -16.90
CA GLY A 284 9.63 0.84 -17.38
C GLY A 284 9.06 -0.16 -18.39
N LEU A 285 7.75 -0.16 -18.65
CA LEU A 285 7.15 -0.98 -19.71
C LEU A 285 7.37 -0.34 -21.09
N SER A 286 7.72 -1.17 -22.06
CA SER A 286 7.69 -0.82 -23.48
C SER A 286 6.26 -0.56 -23.97
N ASP A 287 6.14 0.11 -25.12
CA ASP A 287 4.82 0.36 -25.73
C ASP A 287 4.08 -0.93 -26.11
N GLU A 288 4.81 -2.00 -26.42
CA GLU A 288 4.24 -3.32 -26.69
C GLU A 288 3.67 -3.96 -25.41
N GLU A 289 4.43 -3.94 -24.31
CA GLU A 289 3.96 -4.44 -23.02
C GLU A 289 2.74 -3.67 -22.51
N ARG A 290 2.73 -2.34 -22.66
CA ARG A 290 1.56 -1.51 -22.34
C ARG A 290 0.35 -1.93 -23.16
N LYS A 291 0.51 -2.16 -24.47
CA LYS A 291 -0.59 -2.66 -25.34
C LYS A 291 -1.06 -4.06 -24.91
N ASN A 292 -0.14 -4.94 -24.52
CA ASN A 292 -0.49 -6.29 -24.09
C ASN A 292 -1.27 -6.30 -22.76
N ASN A 293 -0.86 -5.49 -21.79
CA ASN A 293 -1.61 -5.29 -20.54
C ASN A 293 -3.04 -4.80 -20.84
N LEU A 294 -3.19 -3.87 -21.78
CA LEU A 294 -4.50 -3.38 -22.21
C LEU A 294 -5.41 -4.43 -22.85
N MET A 295 -4.85 -5.34 -23.63
CA MET A 295 -5.62 -6.42 -24.23
C MET A 295 -6.08 -7.42 -23.17
N ARG A 296 -5.24 -7.71 -22.17
CA ARG A 296 -5.59 -8.55 -21.02
C ARG A 296 -6.71 -7.90 -20.19
N GLU A 297 -6.61 -6.62 -19.89
CA GLU A 297 -7.62 -5.86 -19.16
C GLU A 297 -9.00 -5.89 -19.85
N ARG A 298 -9.03 -5.68 -21.18
CA ARG A 298 -10.28 -5.73 -21.95
C ARG A 298 -10.92 -7.12 -21.96
N SER A 299 -10.10 -8.18 -21.95
CA SER A 299 -10.59 -9.55 -21.88
C SER A 299 -11.14 -9.94 -20.50
N SER A 300 -10.71 -9.26 -19.43
CA SER A 300 -11.24 -9.43 -18.07
C SER A 300 -12.49 -8.58 -17.77
N GLY A 301 -12.80 -7.58 -18.60
CA GLY A 301 -13.97 -6.73 -18.41
C GLY A 301 -15.29 -7.47 -18.68
N SER A 302 -16.10 -7.64 -17.63
CA SER A 302 -17.50 -8.09 -17.58
C SER A 302 -17.79 -9.59 -17.39
N ARG A 303 -17.98 -9.99 -16.12
CA ARG A 303 -19.09 -10.86 -15.67
C ARG A 303 -19.53 -10.43 -14.28
N SER A 304 -20.57 -9.59 -14.19
CA SER A 304 -21.30 -9.31 -12.95
C SER A 304 -22.43 -10.34 -12.76
N TRP A 305 -22.70 -10.74 -11.53
CA TRP A 305 -23.94 -11.40 -11.10
C TRP A 305 -24.67 -10.44 -10.14
N GLY A 306 -25.99 -10.29 -10.33
CA GLY A 306 -26.81 -9.17 -9.84
C GLY A 306 -27.40 -9.29 -8.41
N PRO A 307 -28.47 -8.54 -8.08
CA PRO A 307 -28.47 -7.51 -7.01
C PRO A 307 -29.56 -7.68 -5.91
N GLU A 308 -29.75 -6.63 -5.08
CA GLU A 308 -30.83 -6.34 -4.07
C GLU A 308 -30.35 -6.47 -2.59
N ASP A 309 -30.55 -5.57 -1.61
CA ASP A 309 -31.23 -4.28 -1.47
C ASP A 309 -30.94 -3.67 -0.05
N PHE A 310 -31.16 -2.35 0.14
CA PHE A 310 -31.60 -1.63 1.37
C PHE A 310 -30.68 -0.82 2.34
N ASN A 311 -31.32 0.27 2.81
CA ASN A 311 -30.87 1.59 3.33
C ASN A 311 -30.73 1.70 4.89
N PRO A 312 -30.11 2.79 5.43
CA PRO A 312 -29.52 2.91 6.78
C PRO A 312 -30.31 3.79 7.78
N THR A 313 -29.77 4.02 9.00
CA THR A 313 -29.75 5.28 9.84
C THR A 313 -29.38 4.98 11.33
N PRO A 314 -29.15 5.95 12.27
CA PRO A 314 -27.80 6.39 12.66
C PRO A 314 -27.56 6.46 14.21
N SER A 315 -26.44 7.09 14.63
CA SER A 315 -26.06 7.65 15.96
C SER A 315 -25.00 6.84 16.74
N THR A 316 -24.02 7.37 17.49
CA THR A 316 -23.37 8.69 17.68
C THR A 316 -22.12 8.49 18.59
N PHE A 317 -21.12 9.37 18.47
CA PHE A 317 -20.02 9.75 19.42
C PHE A 317 -18.65 9.02 19.48
N ASP A 318 -17.62 9.87 19.43
CA ASP A 318 -16.26 9.88 20.00
C ASP A 318 -15.03 9.21 19.33
N VAL A 319 -13.91 9.92 19.56
CA VAL A 319 -12.62 9.89 18.87
C VAL A 319 -11.60 9.06 19.65
N PHE A 320 -10.68 8.44 18.91
CA PHE A 320 -9.53 7.63 19.34
C PHE A 320 -9.84 6.19 19.77
N GLN A 321 -8.99 5.28 19.29
CA GLN A 321 -8.98 3.81 19.45
C GLN A 321 -9.85 2.95 18.51
N HIS A 322 -9.18 1.89 18.03
CA HIS A 322 -9.64 0.60 17.48
C HIS A 322 -9.94 0.49 15.97
N LEU A 323 -8.98 -0.13 15.26
CA LEU A 323 -9.31 -1.25 14.35
C LEU A 323 -9.58 -2.48 15.23
N LYS A 324 -10.78 -2.57 15.79
CA LYS A 324 -11.44 -3.86 16.04
C LYS A 324 -12.69 -3.83 15.17
N VAL A 325 -12.48 -3.99 13.86
CA VAL A 325 -13.60 -4.19 12.96
C VAL A 325 -13.96 -5.67 13.05
N ALA A 326 -15.07 -5.92 13.74
CA ALA A 326 -15.81 -7.15 13.56
C ALA A 326 -16.31 -7.16 12.10
N VAL A 327 -15.62 -7.89 11.23
CA VAL A 327 -16.18 -8.32 9.95
C VAL A 327 -16.55 -9.79 10.12
N ASN A 328 -17.80 -10.11 9.76
CA ASN A 328 -18.37 -11.43 9.82
C ASN A 328 -17.44 -12.47 9.15
N THR A 329 -17.19 -13.57 9.84
CA THR A 329 -16.23 -14.65 9.50
C THR A 329 -16.63 -15.51 8.28
N HIS A 330 -17.38 -14.97 7.32
CA HIS A 330 -17.94 -15.73 6.19
C HIS A 330 -17.82 -15.04 4.80
N LEU A 331 -17.01 -13.98 4.64
CA LEU A 331 -17.07 -13.13 3.43
C LEU A 331 -15.89 -13.22 2.43
N TYR A 332 -14.96 -14.17 2.56
CA TYR A 332 -13.87 -14.29 1.57
C TYR A 332 -14.28 -14.96 0.24
N GLU A 333 -15.49 -15.51 0.16
CA GLU A 333 -15.99 -16.14 -1.08
C GLU A 333 -16.44 -15.10 -2.13
N ASN A 334 -16.71 -13.84 -1.73
CA ASN A 334 -17.28 -12.78 -2.57
C ASN A 334 -16.56 -11.43 -2.44
N MET A 335 -15.22 -11.43 -2.32
CA MET A 335 -14.43 -10.20 -2.23
C MET A 335 -14.31 -9.52 -3.61
N SER A 336 -14.69 -8.24 -3.73
CA SER A 336 -14.44 -7.47 -4.97
C SER A 336 -13.03 -6.87 -4.89
N ILE A 337 -12.24 -7.06 -5.94
CA ILE A 337 -10.88 -6.52 -6.01
C ILE A 337 -10.86 -5.40 -7.02
N VAL A 338 -10.38 -4.25 -6.58
CA VAL A 338 -10.68 -2.96 -7.17
C VAL A 338 -9.39 -2.24 -7.58
N CYS A 339 -9.03 -2.31 -8.85
CA CYS A 339 -7.73 -1.80 -9.30
C CYS A 339 -7.77 -0.33 -9.70
N THR A 340 -6.85 0.47 -9.15
CA THR A 340 -6.43 1.73 -9.76
C THR A 340 -5.23 1.47 -10.64
N ILE A 341 -5.43 1.63 -11.95
CA ILE A 341 -4.40 1.39 -12.95
C ILE A 341 -3.35 2.48 -12.90
#